data_AF-A0A1Y3NRC0-F1
#
_entry.id   AF-A0A1Y3NRC0-F1
#
_cell.length_a   1.000
_cell.length_b   1.000
_cell.length_c   1.000
_cell.angle_alpha   90.00
_cell.angle_beta   90.00
_cell.angle_gamma   90.00
#
_symmetry.space_group_name_H-M   'P 1'
#
loop_
_entity.id
_entity.type
_entity.pdbx_description
1 polymer ?
#
loop_
_entity_poly.entity_id
_entity_poly.type
_entity_poly.pdbx_seq_one_letter_code
_entity_poly.pdbx_strand_id
1 'polypeptide(L)'
;MLSDSNDFNVVIPMKDKDNNKNKYSPPKEFRTIYKGTYSQPLQRMWRIIYDDGRLPMEERETFLEEYTLKGKTDFNCSDWISPDETEHTDCYHPDNIKPGWKRNISYIMDINSPIGPKHTRTSAEEEMQVFEPNKIIFQSVSSTPDVPYGTSFNTIIIQCLFEDEETQETTFEVYGYIRWTGSCVIK
;
A
#
# COMPACT_ATOMS: atom_id res chain seq x y z
N MET A 1 9.62 -33.80 2.95
CA MET A 1 8.28 -33.28 3.31
C MET A 1 8.46 -32.36 4.50
N LEU A 2 8.64 -31.07 4.22
CA LEU A 2 8.52 -30.00 5.19
C LEU A 2 7.58 -29.01 4.50
N SER A 3 6.35 -28.96 5.00
CA SER A 3 5.38 -27.94 4.61
C SER A 3 5.85 -26.64 5.24
N ASP A 4 6.58 -25.83 4.49
CA ASP A 4 6.76 -24.41 4.81
C ASP A 4 5.38 -23.76 4.71
N SER A 5 4.72 -23.63 5.85
CA SER A 5 3.50 -22.86 6.01
C SER A 5 3.84 -21.40 5.69
N ASN A 6 3.46 -21.00 4.49
CA ASN A 6 3.67 -19.70 3.89
C ASN A 6 2.72 -18.64 4.51
N ASP A 7 2.70 -18.55 5.84
CA ASP A 7 1.87 -17.59 6.57
C ASP A 7 2.53 -16.20 6.54
N PHE A 8 2.48 -15.58 5.36
CA PHE A 8 2.87 -14.18 5.18
C PHE A 8 1.83 -13.24 5.83
N ASN A 9 2.07 -12.94 7.10
CA ASN A 9 2.04 -11.59 7.67
C ASN A 9 0.89 -10.64 7.27
N VAL A 10 -0.36 -11.01 7.55
CA VAL A 10 -1.44 -10.02 7.65
C VAL A 10 -1.38 -9.38 9.04
N VAL A 11 -1.15 -8.07 9.11
CA VAL A 11 -1.21 -7.33 10.38
C VAL A 11 -2.66 -7.07 10.73
N ILE A 12 -3.19 -7.88 11.65
CA ILE A 12 -4.58 -7.78 12.10
C ILE A 12 -4.77 -6.48 12.89
N PRO A 13 -5.75 -5.62 12.55
CA PRO A 13 -6.07 -4.43 13.33
C PRO A 13 -6.35 -4.76 14.80
N MET A 14 -6.01 -3.86 15.70
CA MET A 14 -6.42 -4.01 17.09
C MET A 14 -7.96 -3.89 17.17
N LYS A 15 -8.61 -4.79 17.93
CA LYS A 15 -10.03 -4.61 18.28
C LYS A 15 -10.16 -3.35 19.13
N ASP A 16 -10.84 -2.35 18.60
CA ASP A 16 -11.19 -1.15 19.37
C ASP A 16 -12.10 -1.52 20.54
N LYS A 17 -11.82 -0.92 21.70
CA LYS A 17 -12.70 -0.95 22.88
C LYS A 17 -13.80 0.11 22.79
N ASP A 18 -13.68 1.05 21.87
CA ASP A 18 -14.69 2.08 21.59
C ASP A 18 -15.53 1.69 20.37
N ASN A 19 -16.85 1.85 20.50
CA ASN A 19 -17.89 1.42 19.54
C ASN A 19 -17.84 2.09 18.15
N ASN A 20 -16.75 2.77 17.78
CA ASN A 20 -16.64 3.44 16.48
C ASN A 20 -16.12 2.47 15.42
N LYS A 21 -17.00 1.59 14.93
CA LYS A 21 -16.72 0.50 13.97
C LYS A 21 -16.03 0.94 12.66
N ASN A 22 -15.97 2.25 12.39
CA ASN A 22 -15.55 2.75 11.09
C ASN A 22 -14.04 2.99 10.97
N LYS A 23 -13.29 3.15 12.07
CA LYS A 23 -11.88 3.54 11.99
C LYS A 23 -10.89 2.36 12.12
N TYR A 24 -9.73 2.46 11.46
CA TYR A 24 -8.64 1.50 11.61
C TYR A 24 -7.76 1.90 12.80
N SER A 25 -7.49 0.94 13.68
CA SER A 25 -6.56 1.10 14.79
C SER A 25 -5.27 0.31 14.51
N PRO A 26 -4.18 1.00 14.11
CA PRO A 26 -2.92 0.33 13.83
C PRO A 26 -2.31 -0.27 15.11
N PRO A 27 -1.48 -1.31 14.99
CA PRO A 27 -0.70 -1.80 16.12
C PRO A 27 0.21 -0.71 16.71
N LYS A 28 0.61 -0.87 17.97
CA LYS A 28 1.36 0.15 18.73
C LYS A 28 2.74 0.47 18.14
N GLU A 29 3.29 -0.47 17.39
CA GLU A 29 4.59 -0.39 16.75
C GLU A 29 4.58 0.52 15.51
N PHE A 30 3.39 0.73 14.92
CA PHE A 30 3.22 1.58 13.76
C PHE A 30 3.21 3.05 14.13
N ARG A 31 3.73 3.88 13.24
CA ARG A 31 3.67 5.34 13.32
C ARG A 31 2.80 5.88 12.21
N THR A 32 2.04 6.94 12.50
CA THR A 32 1.36 7.72 11.47
C THR A 32 2.40 8.42 10.61
N ILE A 33 2.44 8.09 9.32
CA ILE A 33 3.27 8.75 8.32
C ILE A 33 2.51 9.94 7.74
N TYR A 34 1.23 9.75 7.44
CA TYR A 34 0.39 10.77 6.83
C TYR A 34 -1.04 10.67 7.34
N LYS A 35 -1.69 11.82 7.45
CA LYS A 35 -3.13 11.94 7.68
C LYS A 35 -3.65 13.22 7.05
N GLY A 36 -4.66 13.11 6.20
CA GLY A 36 -5.34 14.24 5.57
C GLY A 36 -6.80 13.94 5.28
N THR A 37 -7.60 14.98 5.14
CA THR A 37 -9.01 14.90 4.74
C THR A 37 -9.20 15.77 3.52
N TYR A 38 -9.95 15.26 2.55
CA TYR A 38 -10.12 15.88 1.25
C TYR A 38 -11.58 15.88 0.85
N SER A 39 -12.02 16.99 0.26
CA SER A 39 -13.40 17.14 -0.24
C SER A 39 -13.60 16.43 -1.58
N GLN A 40 -13.47 15.11 -1.56
CA GLN A 40 -13.65 14.21 -2.70
C GLN A 40 -14.23 12.87 -2.19
N PRO A 41 -15.16 12.22 -2.94
CA PRO A 41 -15.66 10.88 -2.61
C PRO A 41 -14.57 9.80 -2.69
N LEU A 42 -14.78 8.68 -1.98
CA LEU A 42 -13.78 7.62 -1.84
C LEU A 42 -13.32 7.06 -3.19
N GLN A 43 -14.28 6.75 -4.06
CA GLN A 43 -14.01 6.17 -5.37
C GLN A 43 -13.14 7.12 -6.22
N ARG A 44 -13.38 8.42 -6.14
CA ARG A 44 -12.57 9.42 -6.85
C ARG A 44 -11.18 9.54 -6.22
N MET A 45 -11.08 9.52 -4.89
CA MET A 45 -9.79 9.52 -4.20
C MET A 45 -8.95 8.28 -4.56
N TRP A 46 -9.57 7.10 -4.60
CA TRP A 46 -8.93 5.87 -5.02
C TRP A 46 -8.34 5.99 -6.43
N ARG A 47 -9.13 6.51 -7.38
CA ARG A 47 -8.65 6.74 -8.75
C ARG A 47 -7.47 7.71 -8.81
N ILE A 48 -7.55 8.84 -8.09
CA ILE A 48 -6.46 9.83 -8.07
C ILE A 48 -5.16 9.24 -7.51
N ILE A 49 -5.25 8.44 -6.44
CA ILE A 49 -4.07 7.92 -5.74
C ILE A 49 -3.49 6.67 -6.41
N TYR A 50 -4.30 5.89 -7.14
CA TYR A 50 -3.90 4.56 -7.65
C TYR A 50 -4.04 4.35 -9.17
N ASP A 51 -4.29 5.40 -9.96
CA ASP A 51 -4.20 5.35 -11.43
C ASP A 51 -2.76 5.07 -11.90
N ASP A 52 -2.50 3.86 -12.40
CA ASP A 52 -1.17 3.41 -12.80
C ASP A 52 -0.73 3.87 -14.21
N GLY A 53 -1.47 4.82 -14.82
CA GLY A 53 -1.13 5.41 -16.12
C GLY A 53 -1.45 4.52 -17.32
N ARG A 54 -2.17 3.40 -17.14
CA ARG A 54 -2.70 2.59 -18.25
C ARG A 54 -4.00 3.13 -18.83
N LEU A 55 -4.67 4.09 -18.17
CA LEU A 55 -5.85 4.75 -18.74
C LEU A 55 -5.50 5.46 -20.06
N PRO A 56 -6.47 5.59 -20.99
CA PRO A 56 -6.36 6.53 -22.10
C PRO A 56 -5.99 7.91 -21.57
N MET A 57 -5.13 8.65 -22.28
CA MET A 57 -4.62 9.95 -21.83
C MET A 57 -5.72 10.97 -21.48
N GLU A 58 -6.91 10.79 -22.05
CA GLU A 58 -8.12 11.59 -21.81
C GLU A 58 -8.80 11.31 -20.46
N GLU A 59 -8.53 10.14 -19.88
CA GLU A 59 -9.11 9.65 -18.61
C GLU A 59 -8.08 9.60 -17.47
N ARG A 60 -6.80 9.83 -17.79
CA ARG A 60 -5.72 9.87 -16.80
C ARG A 60 -5.89 11.06 -15.87
N GLU A 61 -5.85 10.77 -14.58
CA GLU A 61 -5.59 11.80 -13.58
C GLU A 61 -4.06 11.83 -13.39
N THR A 62 -3.38 12.88 -13.88
CA THR A 62 -1.88 12.94 -13.94
C THR A 62 -1.20 12.95 -12.56
N PHE A 63 -1.98 12.95 -11.48
CA PHE A 63 -1.50 13.06 -10.11
C PHE A 63 -0.52 11.94 -9.74
N LEU A 64 -0.80 10.69 -10.11
CA LEU A 64 0.08 9.56 -9.79
C LEU A 64 1.39 9.64 -10.59
N GLU A 65 1.32 9.97 -11.89
CA GLU A 65 2.51 10.17 -12.73
C GLU A 65 3.39 11.33 -12.22
N GLU A 66 2.78 12.46 -11.84
CA GLU A 66 3.51 13.66 -11.42
C GLU A 66 4.02 13.61 -9.98
N TYR A 67 3.34 12.88 -9.09
CA TYR A 67 3.66 12.88 -7.66
C TYR A 67 4.19 11.53 -7.17
N THR A 68 3.55 10.43 -7.57
CA THR A 68 3.90 9.07 -7.10
C THR A 68 5.03 8.46 -7.93
N LEU A 69 5.09 8.68 -9.24
CA LEU A 69 6.14 8.15 -10.13
C LEU A 69 7.37 9.07 -10.23
N LYS A 70 7.28 10.31 -9.74
CA LYS A 70 8.41 11.24 -9.78
C LYS A 70 9.63 10.67 -9.06
N GLY A 71 10.74 10.55 -9.78
CA GLY A 71 11.98 9.98 -9.26
C GLY A 71 11.98 8.44 -9.18
N LYS A 72 10.93 7.79 -9.69
CA LYS A 72 10.87 6.34 -9.90
C LYS A 72 11.01 6.05 -11.39
N THR A 73 11.85 5.08 -11.71
CA THR A 73 12.04 4.55 -13.07
C THR A 73 11.67 3.07 -13.08
N ASP A 74 11.40 2.52 -14.27
CA ASP A 74 11.01 1.11 -14.43
C ASP A 74 9.82 0.70 -13.51
N PHE A 75 8.82 1.59 -13.41
CA PHE A 75 7.65 1.36 -12.59
C PHE A 75 6.76 0.29 -13.25
N ASN A 76 6.37 -0.69 -12.44
CA ASN A 76 5.41 -1.72 -12.79
C ASN A 76 4.44 -1.92 -11.63
N CYS A 77 3.17 -2.12 -11.96
CA CYS A 77 2.08 -2.40 -11.03
C CYS A 77 1.24 -3.53 -11.63
N SER A 78 1.14 -4.67 -10.95
CA SER A 78 0.30 -5.76 -11.44
C SER A 78 -1.17 -5.51 -11.14
N ASP A 79 -2.03 -6.25 -11.83
CA ASP A 79 -3.44 -6.38 -11.48
C ASP A 79 -3.58 -6.95 -10.06
N TRP A 80 -4.75 -6.71 -9.46
CA TRP A 80 -5.19 -7.42 -8.27
C TRP A 80 -5.61 -8.83 -8.65
N ILE A 81 -5.09 -9.82 -7.95
CA ILE A 81 -5.31 -11.25 -8.20
C ILE A 81 -5.95 -11.86 -6.96
N SER A 82 -6.99 -12.67 -7.18
CA SER A 82 -7.67 -13.44 -6.14
C SER A 82 -6.75 -14.47 -5.47
N PRO A 83 -7.02 -14.87 -4.21
CA PRO A 83 -6.20 -15.86 -3.49
C PRO A 83 -6.04 -17.22 -4.19
N ASP A 84 -7.01 -17.61 -5.02
CA ASP A 84 -6.98 -18.86 -5.80
C ASP A 84 -6.45 -18.69 -7.23
N GLU A 85 -6.02 -17.47 -7.58
CA GLU A 85 -5.48 -17.08 -8.89
C GLU A 85 -6.47 -17.25 -10.06
N THR A 86 -7.78 -17.37 -9.79
CA THR A 86 -8.79 -17.59 -10.84
C THR A 86 -9.39 -16.30 -11.38
N GLU A 87 -9.52 -15.29 -10.53
CA GLU A 87 -10.01 -13.95 -10.85
C GLU A 87 -8.86 -12.93 -10.78
N HIS A 88 -8.83 -11.98 -11.71
CA HIS A 88 -7.99 -10.79 -11.62
C HIS A 88 -8.80 -9.56 -12.04
N THR A 89 -8.43 -8.38 -11.51
CA THR A 89 -8.99 -7.10 -11.93
C THR A 89 -7.91 -6.04 -11.95
N ASP A 90 -8.02 -5.13 -12.91
CA ASP A 90 -7.20 -3.93 -12.93
C ASP A 90 -7.51 -3.03 -11.72
N CYS A 91 -6.65 -2.04 -11.47
CA CYS A 91 -6.83 -1.09 -10.38
C CYS A 91 -7.97 -0.08 -10.62
N TYR A 92 -8.61 -0.10 -11.80
CA TYR A 92 -9.52 0.92 -12.30
C TYR A 92 -10.99 0.59 -12.07
N HIS A 93 -11.33 -0.71 -12.09
CA HIS A 93 -12.68 -1.21 -11.89
C HIS A 93 -12.74 -1.97 -10.56
N PRO A 94 -12.61 -1.27 -9.41
CA PRO A 94 -12.29 -1.93 -8.17
C PRO A 94 -13.52 -2.58 -7.51
N ASP A 95 -14.71 -2.49 -8.12
CA ASP A 95 -16.00 -2.95 -7.59
C ASP A 95 -16.02 -4.45 -7.18
N ASN A 96 -15.02 -5.23 -7.62
CA ASN A 96 -14.95 -6.67 -7.35
C ASN A 96 -13.74 -7.11 -6.52
N ILE A 97 -12.90 -6.19 -6.02
CA ILE A 97 -11.76 -6.57 -5.19
C ILE A 97 -12.28 -7.04 -3.83
N LYS A 98 -11.86 -8.24 -3.38
CA LYS A 98 -12.26 -8.81 -2.10
C LYS A 98 -11.07 -8.85 -1.14
N PRO A 99 -11.30 -8.95 0.18
CA PRO A 99 -10.24 -9.20 1.14
C PRO A 99 -9.38 -10.42 0.75
N GLY A 100 -8.08 -10.30 0.92
CA GLY A 100 -7.08 -11.32 0.58
C GLY A 100 -6.55 -11.25 -0.86
N TRP A 101 -7.16 -10.43 -1.74
CA TRP A 101 -6.61 -10.20 -3.08
C TRP A 101 -5.26 -9.49 -2.99
N LYS A 102 -4.34 -9.82 -3.91
CA LYS A 102 -2.96 -9.34 -3.90
C LYS A 102 -2.53 -8.71 -5.21
N ARG A 103 -1.61 -7.75 -5.14
CA ARG A 103 -0.87 -7.23 -6.30
C ARG A 103 0.58 -6.98 -5.95
N ASN A 104 1.41 -6.80 -6.98
CA ASN A 104 2.82 -6.49 -6.84
C ASN A 104 3.13 -5.14 -7.51
N ILE A 105 3.93 -4.33 -6.83
CA ILE A 105 4.47 -3.07 -7.34
C ILE A 105 5.99 -3.18 -7.34
N SER A 106 6.64 -2.75 -8.41
CA SER A 106 8.09 -2.63 -8.47
C SER A 106 8.53 -1.34 -9.15
N TYR A 107 9.65 -0.79 -8.71
CA TYR A 107 10.29 0.37 -9.33
C TYR A 107 11.74 0.50 -8.90
N ILE A 108 12.49 1.34 -9.60
CA ILE A 108 13.84 1.78 -9.22
C ILE A 108 13.76 3.24 -8.77
N MET A 109 14.28 3.52 -7.57
CA MET A 109 14.34 4.88 -7.03
C MET A 109 15.80 5.29 -6.81
N ASP A 110 16.14 6.52 -7.15
CA ASP A 110 17.43 7.11 -6.80
C ASP A 110 17.52 7.43 -5.31
N ILE A 111 18.65 7.10 -4.71
CA ILE A 111 18.93 7.36 -3.31
C ILE A 111 19.89 8.55 -3.22
N ASN A 112 19.43 9.63 -2.61
CA ASN A 112 20.27 10.77 -2.28
C ASN A 112 20.91 10.60 -0.90
N SER A 113 21.76 9.59 -0.75
CA SER A 113 22.50 9.28 0.49
C SER A 113 24.00 9.30 0.22
N PRO A 114 24.82 9.84 1.15
CA PRO A 114 26.28 9.77 1.05
C PRO A 114 26.82 8.34 1.24
N ILE A 115 26.00 7.42 1.74
CA ILE A 115 26.38 6.03 2.06
C ILE A 115 25.36 5.07 1.42
N GLY A 116 25.85 4.07 0.68
CA GLY A 116 25.04 3.05 0.01
C GLY A 116 25.03 3.18 -1.52
N PRO A 117 24.22 2.38 -2.23
CA PRO A 117 24.09 2.50 -3.68
C PRO A 117 23.37 3.80 -4.05
N LYS A 118 23.60 4.27 -5.28
CA LYS A 118 22.94 5.47 -5.81
C LYS A 118 21.48 5.23 -6.21
N HIS A 119 21.08 3.97 -6.36
CA HIS A 119 19.74 3.55 -6.77
C HIS A 119 19.40 2.27 -6.01
N THR A 120 18.13 2.05 -5.74
CA THR A 120 17.63 0.78 -5.20
C THR A 120 16.44 0.32 -6.01
N ARG A 121 16.38 -0.99 -6.26
CA ARG A 121 15.11 -1.61 -6.59
C ARG A 121 14.25 -1.66 -5.35
N THR A 122 12.97 -1.42 -5.54
CA THR A 122 11.93 -1.61 -4.56
C THR A 122 10.90 -2.56 -5.16
N SER A 123 10.54 -3.59 -4.39
CA SER A 123 9.36 -4.39 -4.65
C SER A 123 8.42 -4.32 -3.46
N ALA A 124 7.12 -4.31 -3.71
CA ALA A 124 6.10 -4.31 -2.68
C ALA A 124 4.98 -5.28 -3.08
N GLU A 125 4.62 -6.17 -2.16
CA GLU A 125 3.39 -6.95 -2.25
C GLU A 125 2.31 -6.19 -1.49
N GLU A 126 1.18 -5.92 -2.14
CA GLU A 126 0.02 -5.31 -1.52
C GLU A 126 -1.10 -6.32 -1.38
N GLU A 127 -1.73 -6.36 -0.21
CA GLU A 127 -2.85 -7.24 0.10
C GLU A 127 -4.05 -6.42 0.58
N MET A 128 -5.19 -6.62 -0.08
CA MET A 128 -6.44 -5.97 0.27
C MET A 128 -6.99 -6.53 1.58
N GLN A 129 -7.22 -5.67 2.57
CA GLN A 129 -7.78 -6.06 3.87
C GLN A 129 -9.28 -5.78 3.93
N VAL A 130 -9.70 -4.61 3.44
CA VAL A 130 -11.10 -4.17 3.39
C VAL A 130 -11.31 -3.43 2.08
N PHE A 131 -12.37 -3.77 1.36
CA PHE A 131 -12.82 -3.05 0.17
C PHE A 131 -14.35 -2.91 0.22
N GLU A 132 -14.82 -1.78 0.74
CA GLU A 132 -16.22 -1.45 0.97
C GLU A 132 -16.53 -0.04 0.40
N PRO A 133 -17.81 0.29 0.12
CA PRO A 133 -18.16 1.54 -0.54
C PRO A 133 -17.68 2.82 0.15
N ASN A 134 -17.55 2.83 1.47
CA ASN A 134 -17.12 3.97 2.29
C ASN A 134 -15.76 3.73 2.97
N LYS A 135 -15.09 2.60 2.69
CA LYS A 135 -13.88 2.19 3.40
C LYS A 135 -12.99 1.26 2.58
N ILE A 136 -11.74 1.67 2.37
CA ILE A 136 -10.72 0.84 1.73
C ILE A 136 -9.48 0.78 2.63
N ILE A 137 -8.99 -0.43 2.89
CA ILE A 137 -7.77 -0.67 3.66
C ILE A 137 -6.97 -1.74 2.97
N PHE A 138 -5.70 -1.48 2.73
CA PHE A 138 -4.77 -2.50 2.28
C PHE A 138 -3.41 -2.33 2.93
N GLN A 139 -2.68 -3.44 2.98
CA GLN A 139 -1.34 -3.51 3.55
C GLN A 139 -0.34 -3.67 2.41
N SER A 140 0.77 -2.94 2.47
CA SER A 140 1.90 -3.06 1.56
C SER A 140 3.14 -3.51 2.33
N VAL A 141 3.77 -4.60 1.90
CA VAL A 141 5.03 -5.09 2.45
C VAL A 141 6.11 -4.91 1.41
N SER A 142 7.06 -4.01 1.70
CA SER A 142 8.10 -3.61 0.76
C SER A 142 9.48 -4.12 1.14
N SER A 143 10.28 -4.38 0.11
CA SER A 143 11.67 -4.84 0.17
C SER A 143 12.55 -3.95 -0.69
N THR A 144 13.71 -3.58 -0.14
CA THR A 144 14.72 -2.74 -0.79
C THR A 144 16.10 -3.39 -0.64
N PRO A 145 16.35 -4.53 -1.30
CA PRO A 145 17.50 -5.39 -0.99
C PRO A 145 18.86 -4.73 -1.26
N ASP A 146 18.90 -3.72 -2.13
CA ASP A 146 20.14 -3.07 -2.54
C ASP A 146 20.69 -2.09 -1.48
N VAL A 147 19.84 -1.61 -0.55
CA VAL A 147 20.28 -0.69 0.51
C VAL A 147 21.08 -1.43 1.59
N PRO A 148 21.93 -0.73 2.36
CA PRO A 148 22.60 -1.34 3.49
C PRO A 148 21.60 -2.03 4.44
N TYR A 149 21.83 -3.31 4.73
CA TYR A 149 20.93 -4.16 5.53
C TYR A 149 19.54 -4.38 4.93
N GLY A 150 19.33 -4.14 3.63
CA GLY A 150 18.04 -4.29 2.95
C GLY A 150 17.43 -5.69 3.02
N THR A 151 18.23 -6.71 3.30
CA THR A 151 17.76 -8.09 3.55
C THR A 151 17.42 -8.37 5.01
N SER A 152 17.77 -7.48 5.93
CA SER A 152 17.53 -7.59 7.38
C SER A 152 16.25 -6.90 7.84
N PHE A 153 15.50 -6.24 6.94
CA PHE A 153 14.22 -5.63 7.26
C PHE A 153 13.26 -5.60 6.08
N ASN A 154 11.98 -5.41 6.38
CA ASN A 154 10.96 -4.99 5.43
C ASN A 154 10.24 -3.77 5.99
N THR A 155 9.72 -2.92 5.11
CA THR A 155 8.84 -1.81 5.51
C THR A 155 7.40 -2.23 5.26
N ILE A 156 6.58 -2.18 6.30
CA ILE A 156 5.16 -2.44 6.25
C ILE A 156 4.44 -1.11 6.27
N ILE A 157 3.60 -0.85 5.27
CA ILE A 157 2.75 0.33 5.17
C ILE A 157 1.29 -0.13 5.19
N ILE A 158 0.44 0.58 5.92
CA ILE A 158 -1.01 0.37 5.90
C ILE A 158 -1.64 1.67 5.44
N GLN A 159 -2.42 1.57 4.36
CA GLN A 159 -3.11 2.69 3.76
C GLN A 159 -4.60 2.52 4.01
N CYS A 160 -5.22 3.56 4.57
CA CYS A 160 -6.62 3.56 4.93
C CYS A 160 -7.31 4.77 4.30
N LEU A 161 -8.40 4.53 3.59
CA LEU A 161 -9.29 5.56 3.09
C LEU A 161 -10.68 5.36 3.71
N PHE A 162 -11.25 6.43 4.26
CA PHE A 162 -12.58 6.45 4.86
C PHE A 162 -13.36 7.62 4.31
N GLU A 163 -14.53 7.36 3.76
CA GLU A 163 -15.46 8.41 3.35
C GLU A 163 -16.48 8.69 4.44
N ASP A 164 -16.69 9.97 4.70
CA ASP A 164 -17.78 10.46 5.52
C ASP A 164 -19.06 10.50 4.67
N GLU A 165 -20.08 9.74 5.07
CA GLU A 165 -21.32 9.61 4.30
C GLU A 165 -22.10 10.93 4.19
N GLU A 166 -21.98 11.82 5.20
CA GLU A 166 -22.71 13.09 5.23
C GLU A 166 -22.01 14.16 4.40
N THR A 167 -20.69 14.28 4.53
CA THR A 167 -19.92 15.34 3.87
C THR A 167 -19.35 14.92 2.52
N GLN A 168 -19.33 13.60 2.22
CA GLN A 168 -18.67 13.00 1.05
C GLN A 168 -17.18 13.33 0.98
N GLU A 169 -16.57 13.61 2.14
CA GLU A 169 -15.13 13.85 2.27
C GLU A 169 -14.39 12.54 2.57
N THR A 170 -13.24 12.34 1.94
CA THR A 170 -12.39 11.17 2.19
C THR A 170 -11.22 11.54 3.09
N THR A 171 -11.09 10.83 4.20
CA THR A 171 -9.90 10.83 5.05
C THR A 171 -8.92 9.76 4.58
N PHE A 172 -7.69 10.17 4.30
CA PHE A 172 -6.57 9.29 3.93
C PHE A 172 -5.54 9.24 5.05
N GLU A 173 -5.31 8.04 5.59
CA GLU A 173 -4.36 7.77 6.66
C GLU A 173 -3.32 6.74 6.19
N VAL A 174 -2.05 7.01 6.45
CA VAL A 174 -0.94 6.10 6.15
C VAL A 174 -0.16 5.82 7.41
N TYR A 175 -0.01 4.54 7.73
CA TYR A 175 0.75 4.05 8.87
C TYR A 175 1.95 3.25 8.39
N GLY A 176 3.08 3.36 9.09
CA GLY A 176 4.27 2.60 8.72
C GLY A 176 5.01 2.00 9.90
N TYR A 177 5.65 0.87 9.63
CA TYR A 177 6.46 0.12 10.57
C TYR A 177 7.63 -0.56 9.84
N ILE A 178 8.82 -0.52 10.45
CA ILE A 178 9.99 -1.27 9.95
C ILE A 178 10.06 -2.57 10.73
N ARG A 179 9.84 -3.69 10.03
CA ARG A 179 9.98 -5.03 10.58
C ARG A 179 11.40 -5.52 10.36
N TRP A 180 12.18 -5.60 11.43
CA TRP A 180 13.52 -6.19 11.40
C TRP A 180 13.43 -7.72 11.45
N THR A 181 13.92 -8.38 10.41
CA THR A 181 13.99 -9.84 10.28
C THR A 181 15.40 -10.38 10.60
N GLY A 182 16.41 -9.50 10.56
CA GLY A 182 17.80 -9.82 10.84
C GLY A 182 18.46 -8.86 11.82
N SER A 183 19.70 -9.18 12.18
CA SER A 183 20.56 -8.29 12.96
C SER A 183 20.90 -7.04 12.15
N CYS A 184 20.93 -5.89 12.83
CA CYS A 184 21.32 -4.61 12.27
C CYS A 184 21.92 -3.74 13.38
N VAL A 185 23.00 -3.05 13.07
CA VAL A 185 23.76 -2.21 14.01
C VAL A 185 23.28 -0.75 13.99
N ILE A 186 22.48 -0.37 12.98
CA ILE A 186 22.03 1.01 12.73
C ILE A 186 20.51 1.20 12.89
N LYS A 187 19.91 0.51 13.87
CA LYS A 187 18.46 0.56 14.14
C LYS A 187 17.97 1.91 14.64
#